data_AF-A0A165ZAA8-F1
#
_entry.id   AF-A0A165ZAA8-F1
#
_cell.length_a   1.000
_cell.length_b   1.000
_cell.length_c   1.000
_cell.angle_alpha   90.00
_cell.angle_beta   90.00
_cell.angle_gamma   90.00
#
_symmetry.space_group_name_H-M   'P 1'
#
loop_
_entity.id
_entity.type
_entity.pdbx_description
1 polymer ?
#
loop_
_entity_poly.entity_id
_entity_poly.type
_entity_poly.pdbx_seq_one_letter_code
_entity_poly.pdbx_strand_id
1 'polypeptide(L)'
;MLPFRYLFLIISLVYSALPSFAQDLSVPNAWQDPTVSLNRTERETLATKSIAVLTSIINSTSGQIDALTNLQQSNFISVLALNDLFTNSTNNLDVVTDSVNKWIPAHNSGFYTELILIAGYWGLAAIHAYRAYKQDFFLQTAKGAWQQVNQNFITTDDAQNGQQVERTANKPFPISRTCNGSTTAGGVFWIHSNPVDPLITGETVGGFMALSAYLLSATSDLDYENALEASISFVQSTLYNGTLIMDKFNISSCSYADPTNVATIHSGLVLEGISVYANVSKKTQWDPFLATSTQSLTATVISNPAFTTSNGIEWEGDGPPTNQTGAPYTLGPGAKGIFMRSLQAVWQWHGPQNTALANYIEAYMNVQFNAIQKLSGDPANYTFGPAWTGPAYQQLNPGDQSAAINVFNSAISMAPVTANSTSLQWGSSSTPSPSPTSNPSSSSPTSHIGAIVGGVVGGVGGLALLGLIAWFLRKRSKASHSNELADSGGETPPTGASFLDALD
;
A
#
# COMPACT_ATOMS: atom_id res chain seq x y z
N MET A 1 11.30 14.74 47.52
CA MET A 1 11.12 14.33 46.11
C MET A 1 10.59 12.90 45.99
N LEU A 2 9.53 12.54 46.73
CA LEU A 2 8.82 11.26 46.56
C LEU A 2 7.61 11.28 45.57
N PRO A 3 6.99 12.41 45.17
CA PRO A 3 5.75 12.35 44.37
C PRO A 3 5.97 12.06 42.87
N PHE A 4 7.18 12.32 42.34
CA PHE A 4 7.46 12.16 40.90
C PHE A 4 7.61 10.69 40.44
N ARG A 5 8.00 9.77 41.34
CA ARG A 5 8.18 8.35 41.01
C ARG A 5 6.85 7.59 40.91
N TYR A 6 5.86 7.99 41.70
CA TYR A 6 4.52 7.43 41.62
C TYR A 6 3.75 7.94 40.40
N LEU A 7 3.98 9.19 39.98
CA LEU A 7 3.36 9.76 38.78
C LEU A 7 3.82 9.01 37.51
N PHE A 8 5.10 8.68 37.39
CA PHE A 8 5.61 7.88 36.25
C PHE A 8 5.08 6.44 36.24
N LEU A 9 5.02 5.79 37.40
CA LEU A 9 4.45 4.44 37.52
C LEU A 9 2.95 4.42 37.21
N ILE A 10 2.20 5.44 37.62
CA ILE A 10 0.77 5.57 37.31
C ILE A 10 0.58 5.89 35.82
N ILE A 11 1.38 6.76 35.21
CA ILE A 11 1.30 7.05 33.76
C ILE A 11 1.65 5.80 32.94
N SER A 12 2.67 5.03 33.33
CA SER A 12 3.02 3.76 32.65
C SER A 12 1.97 2.66 32.85
N LEU A 13 1.32 2.59 34.02
CA LEU A 13 0.19 1.67 34.27
C LEU A 13 -1.09 2.09 33.56
N VAL A 14 -1.32 3.40 33.36
CA VAL A 14 -2.45 3.91 32.58
C VAL A 14 -2.22 3.70 31.08
N TYR A 15 -0.98 3.83 30.58
CA TYR A 15 -0.65 3.49 29.19
C TYR A 15 -0.73 1.99 28.88
N SER A 16 -0.46 1.11 29.85
CA SER A 16 -0.63 -0.34 29.68
C SER A 16 -2.05 -0.85 29.94
N ALA A 17 -2.93 0.01 30.45
CA ALA A 17 -4.33 -0.29 30.75
C ALA A 17 -5.34 0.52 29.92
N LEU A 18 -4.87 1.26 28.90
CA LEU A 18 -5.76 1.66 27.82
C LEU A 18 -6.25 0.35 27.18
N PRO A 19 -7.56 0.09 27.12
CA PRO A 19 -8.04 -1.03 26.31
C PRO A 19 -7.49 -0.79 24.91
N SER A 20 -6.65 -1.72 24.43
CA SER A 20 -6.52 -1.88 22.99
C SER A 20 -7.93 -2.15 22.51
N PHE A 21 -8.60 -1.14 21.96
CA PHE A 21 -9.84 -1.37 21.24
C PHE A 21 -9.43 -2.24 20.06
N ALA A 22 -9.55 -3.55 20.23
CA ALA A 22 -9.44 -4.48 19.13
C ALA A 22 -10.48 -4.02 18.10
N GLN A 23 -10.03 -3.74 16.89
CA GLN A 23 -10.94 -3.31 15.84
C GLN A 23 -12.01 -4.38 15.66
N ASP A 24 -13.29 -3.99 15.67
CA ASP A 24 -14.39 -4.91 15.49
C ASP A 24 -14.40 -5.37 14.03
N LEU A 25 -14.01 -6.62 13.80
CA LEU A 25 -14.01 -7.29 12.49
C LEU A 25 -15.27 -8.16 12.31
N SER A 26 -16.31 -7.96 13.13
CA SER A 26 -17.60 -8.59 12.88
C SER A 26 -18.22 -8.02 11.61
N VAL A 27 -18.85 -8.89 10.82
CA VAL A 27 -19.60 -8.47 9.64
C VAL A 27 -20.86 -7.73 10.12
N PRO A 28 -21.04 -6.44 9.78
CA PRO A 28 -22.21 -5.69 10.23
C PRO A 28 -23.51 -6.30 9.70
N ASN A 29 -24.50 -6.48 10.57
CA ASN A 29 -25.82 -7.02 10.19
C ASN A 29 -26.57 -6.14 9.16
N ALA A 30 -26.20 -4.87 9.04
CA ALA A 30 -26.77 -3.95 8.06
C ALA A 30 -26.23 -4.18 6.64
N TRP A 31 -25.11 -4.89 6.48
CA TRP A 31 -24.52 -5.15 5.18
C TRP A 31 -25.44 -6.01 4.31
N GLN A 32 -25.65 -5.56 3.08
CA GLN A 32 -26.57 -6.18 2.15
C GLN A 32 -25.91 -7.38 1.48
N ASP A 33 -26.50 -8.56 1.63
CA ASP A 33 -26.06 -9.80 0.97
C ASP A 33 -24.55 -10.08 1.11
N PRO A 34 -24.00 -10.23 2.33
CA PRO A 34 -22.55 -10.41 2.55
C PRO A 34 -22.02 -11.80 2.14
N THR A 35 -22.83 -12.61 1.46
CA THR A 35 -22.49 -13.96 1.00
C THR A 35 -22.86 -14.13 -0.47
N VAL A 36 -22.07 -14.87 -1.23
CA VAL A 36 -22.34 -15.15 -2.65
C VAL A 36 -22.84 -16.57 -2.85
N SER A 37 -23.99 -16.72 -3.51
CA SER A 37 -24.59 -18.02 -3.82
C SER A 37 -23.93 -18.76 -4.98
N LEU A 38 -23.25 -18.03 -5.88
CA LEU A 38 -22.56 -18.60 -7.02
C LEU A 38 -21.32 -19.40 -6.58
N ASN A 39 -21.17 -20.59 -7.13
CA ASN A 39 -19.98 -21.41 -6.97
C ASN A 39 -18.79 -20.83 -7.77
N ARG A 40 -17.59 -21.38 -7.57
CA ARG A 40 -16.37 -20.88 -8.24
C ARG A 40 -16.51 -20.84 -9.76
N THR A 41 -16.98 -21.91 -10.39
CA THR A 41 -17.15 -22.00 -11.86
C THR A 41 -18.17 -20.99 -12.40
N GLU A 42 -19.25 -20.73 -11.66
CA GLU A 42 -20.23 -19.71 -12.03
C GLU A 42 -19.62 -18.29 -11.95
N ARG A 43 -18.81 -18.02 -10.92
CA ARG A 43 -18.06 -16.75 -10.80
C ARG A 43 -17.05 -16.57 -11.94
N GLU A 44 -16.33 -17.64 -12.30
CA GLU A 44 -15.40 -17.64 -13.44
C GLU A 44 -16.11 -17.36 -14.77
N THR A 45 -17.28 -17.97 -14.97
CA THR A 45 -18.10 -17.75 -16.16
C THR A 45 -18.56 -16.29 -16.24
N LEU A 46 -19.04 -15.72 -15.12
CA LEU A 46 -19.45 -14.32 -15.04
C LEU A 46 -18.30 -13.38 -15.40
N ALA A 47 -17.13 -13.55 -14.77
CA ALA A 47 -15.96 -12.71 -15.02
C ALA A 47 -15.50 -12.81 -16.49
N THR A 48 -15.40 -14.03 -17.02
CA THR A 48 -14.94 -14.26 -18.40
C THR A 48 -15.87 -13.62 -19.43
N LYS A 49 -17.19 -13.74 -19.25
CA LYS A 49 -18.17 -13.09 -20.14
C LYS A 49 -18.15 -11.57 -20.02
N SER A 50 -17.95 -11.05 -18.81
CA SER A 50 -17.80 -9.61 -18.56
C SER A 50 -16.53 -9.04 -19.22
N ILE A 51 -15.44 -9.81 -19.24
CA ILE A 51 -14.20 -9.49 -19.94
C ILE A 51 -14.41 -9.51 -21.46
N ALA A 52 -15.14 -10.50 -21.98
CA ALA A 52 -15.41 -10.63 -23.41
C ALA A 52 -16.11 -9.39 -24.00
N VAL A 53 -16.95 -8.71 -23.21
CA VAL A 53 -17.56 -7.42 -23.60
C VAL A 53 -16.48 -6.39 -23.89
N LEU A 54 -15.47 -6.25 -23.03
CA LEU A 54 -14.39 -5.28 -23.20
C LEU A 54 -13.39 -5.68 -24.29
N THR A 55 -13.03 -6.95 -24.38
CA THR A 55 -12.08 -7.39 -25.42
C THR A 55 -12.66 -7.26 -26.83
N SER A 56 -13.99 -7.33 -26.97
CA SER A 56 -14.67 -7.14 -28.27
C SER A 56 -14.56 -5.74 -28.86
N ILE A 57 -14.25 -4.72 -28.04
CA ILE A 57 -14.14 -3.32 -28.44
C ILE A 57 -12.69 -2.81 -28.48
N ILE A 58 -11.70 -3.71 -28.34
CA ILE A 58 -10.29 -3.35 -28.47
C ILE A 58 -10.01 -2.95 -29.91
N ASN A 59 -9.41 -1.77 -30.08
CA ASN A 59 -8.91 -1.32 -31.36
C ASN A 59 -7.69 -2.16 -31.73
N SER A 60 -7.82 -2.96 -32.79
CA SER A 60 -6.77 -3.90 -33.22
C SER A 60 -5.49 -3.22 -33.67
N THR A 61 -5.50 -1.93 -34.00
CA THR A 61 -4.31 -1.18 -34.39
C THR A 61 -3.52 -0.73 -33.17
N SER A 62 -4.19 -0.16 -32.16
CA SER A 62 -3.54 0.35 -30.94
C SER A 62 -3.36 -0.72 -29.86
N GLY A 63 -4.14 -1.81 -29.91
CA GLY A 63 -4.24 -2.79 -28.84
C GLY A 63 -4.92 -2.23 -27.58
N GLN A 64 -5.63 -1.11 -27.68
CA GLN A 64 -6.26 -0.43 -26.53
C GLN A 64 -7.77 -0.27 -26.76
N ILE A 65 -8.51 0.09 -25.70
CA ILE A 65 -9.89 0.53 -25.81
C ILE A 65 -9.88 2.07 -25.90
N ASP A 66 -10.29 2.62 -27.04
CA ASP A 66 -10.16 4.07 -27.32
C ASP A 66 -10.89 4.98 -26.32
N ALA A 67 -11.89 4.46 -25.60
CA ALA A 67 -12.62 5.19 -24.57
C ALA A 67 -11.91 5.24 -23.20
N LEU A 68 -10.83 4.49 -23.00
CA LEU A 68 -10.10 4.44 -21.74
C LEU A 68 -8.99 5.48 -21.68
N THR A 69 -8.81 6.10 -20.50
CA THR A 69 -7.58 6.84 -20.21
C THR A 69 -6.38 5.88 -20.09
N ASN A 70 -5.15 6.40 -20.19
CA ASN A 70 -3.93 5.59 -20.03
C ASN A 70 -3.90 4.78 -18.72
N LEU A 71 -4.41 5.36 -17.64
CA LEU A 71 -4.48 4.68 -16.35
C LEU A 71 -5.55 3.60 -16.33
N GLN A 72 -6.75 3.90 -16.82
CA GLN A 72 -7.82 2.90 -16.89
C GLN A 72 -7.42 1.74 -17.81
N GLN A 73 -6.69 2.03 -18.88
CA GLN A 73 -6.14 1.04 -19.80
C GLN A 73 -5.15 0.11 -19.08
N SER A 74 -4.18 0.64 -18.32
CA SER A 74 -3.27 -0.20 -17.52
C SER A 74 -4.00 -1.06 -16.48
N ASN A 75 -5.08 -0.53 -15.88
CA ASN A 75 -5.91 -1.28 -14.96
C ASN A 75 -6.68 -2.41 -15.67
N PHE A 76 -7.20 -2.15 -16.87
CA PHE A 76 -7.84 -3.17 -17.69
C PHE A 76 -6.85 -4.31 -18.03
N ILE A 77 -5.61 -4.00 -18.38
CA ILE A 77 -4.58 -5.04 -18.59
C ILE A 77 -4.29 -5.82 -17.31
N SER A 78 -4.24 -5.16 -16.15
CA SER A 78 -4.12 -5.84 -14.85
C SER A 78 -5.29 -6.79 -14.60
N VAL A 79 -6.51 -6.36 -14.92
CA VAL A 79 -7.75 -7.17 -14.79
C VAL A 79 -7.69 -8.44 -15.63
N LEU A 80 -7.23 -8.36 -16.88
CA LEU A 80 -7.08 -9.51 -17.76
C LEU A 80 -6.06 -10.52 -17.22
N ALA A 81 -4.89 -10.04 -16.80
CA ALA A 81 -3.84 -10.88 -16.24
C ALA A 81 -4.26 -11.52 -14.92
N LEU A 82 -4.94 -10.78 -14.05
CA LEU A 82 -5.42 -11.29 -12.75
C LEU A 82 -6.56 -12.29 -12.91
N ASN A 83 -7.42 -12.11 -13.93
CA ASN A 83 -8.43 -13.12 -14.26
C ASN A 83 -7.74 -14.45 -14.53
N ASP A 84 -6.80 -14.47 -15.48
CA ASP A 84 -6.03 -15.67 -15.84
C ASP A 84 -5.23 -16.25 -14.66
N LEU A 85 -4.68 -15.39 -13.79
CA LEU A 85 -4.00 -15.84 -12.57
C LEU A 85 -4.95 -16.57 -11.61
N PHE A 86 -6.16 -16.05 -11.39
CA PHE A 86 -7.11 -16.61 -10.43
C PHE A 86 -7.90 -17.80 -10.96
N THR A 87 -8.07 -17.89 -12.28
CA THR A 87 -8.68 -19.04 -12.98
C THR A 87 -7.65 -20.12 -13.33
N ASN A 88 -6.36 -19.83 -13.21
CA ASN A 88 -5.26 -20.67 -13.71
C ASN A 88 -5.42 -20.98 -15.22
N SER A 89 -5.68 -19.93 -16.01
CA SER A 89 -5.80 -19.99 -17.48
C SER A 89 -4.83 -19.05 -18.18
N THR A 90 -4.84 -19.09 -19.52
CA THR A 90 -4.09 -18.17 -20.39
C THR A 90 -5.00 -17.56 -21.46
N ASN A 91 -6.30 -17.43 -21.16
CA ASN A 91 -7.32 -17.04 -22.13
C ASN A 91 -7.11 -15.61 -22.63
N ASN A 92 -6.54 -14.74 -21.78
CA ASN A 92 -6.29 -13.34 -22.11
C ASN A 92 -4.82 -13.07 -22.49
N LEU A 93 -3.96 -14.09 -22.53
CA LEU A 93 -2.52 -13.93 -22.76
C LEU A 93 -2.22 -13.16 -24.06
N ASP A 94 -2.86 -13.54 -25.17
CA ASP A 94 -2.62 -12.90 -26.47
C ASP A 94 -3.02 -11.43 -26.45
N VAL A 95 -4.18 -11.11 -25.86
CA VAL A 95 -4.67 -9.74 -25.71
C VAL A 95 -3.74 -8.92 -24.82
N VAL A 96 -3.32 -9.44 -23.67
CA VAL A 96 -2.38 -8.77 -22.77
C VAL A 96 -1.04 -8.53 -23.45
N THR A 97 -0.50 -9.55 -24.12
CA THR A 97 0.79 -9.47 -24.82
C THR A 97 0.74 -8.44 -25.93
N ASP A 98 -0.29 -8.46 -26.77
CA ASP A 98 -0.48 -7.51 -27.87
C ASP A 98 -0.65 -6.07 -27.36
N SER A 99 -1.48 -5.88 -26.33
CA SER A 99 -1.74 -4.56 -25.73
C SER A 99 -0.46 -3.95 -25.15
N VAL A 100 0.34 -4.73 -24.40
CA VAL A 100 1.59 -4.27 -23.80
C VAL A 100 2.65 -4.01 -24.89
N ASN A 101 2.78 -4.91 -25.88
CA ASN A 101 3.72 -4.75 -27.00
C ASN A 101 3.41 -3.56 -27.90
N LYS A 102 2.15 -3.16 -28.04
CA LYS A 102 1.76 -1.97 -28.81
C LYS A 102 1.89 -0.69 -28.00
N TRP A 103 1.59 -0.75 -26.71
CA TRP A 103 1.71 0.41 -25.84
C TRP A 103 3.17 0.85 -25.67
N ILE A 104 4.10 -0.08 -25.42
CA ILE A 104 5.51 0.26 -25.13
C ILE A 104 6.18 1.07 -26.26
N PRO A 105 6.18 0.66 -27.55
CA PRO A 105 6.83 1.41 -28.63
C PRO A 105 6.21 2.79 -28.88
N ALA A 106 4.88 2.87 -28.81
CA ALA A 106 4.15 4.13 -28.96
C ALA A 106 4.50 5.14 -27.85
N HIS A 107 5.02 4.63 -26.73
CA HIS A 107 5.43 5.34 -25.56
C HIS A 107 6.91 5.00 -25.24
N ASN A 108 7.81 4.87 -26.24
CA ASN A 108 9.22 4.51 -25.96
C ASN A 108 10.15 5.73 -25.97
N SER A 109 9.81 6.76 -26.76
CA SER A 109 10.24 8.14 -26.48
C SER A 109 9.39 8.82 -25.40
N GLY A 110 8.34 8.13 -24.93
CA GLY A 110 7.21 8.65 -24.15
C GLY A 110 6.63 7.68 -23.11
N PHE A 111 7.43 6.79 -22.50
CA PHE A 111 6.99 6.03 -21.30
C PHE A 111 6.55 7.07 -20.26
N TYR A 112 7.35 8.14 -20.31
CA TYR A 112 7.26 9.55 -19.98
C TYR A 112 5.98 10.23 -20.49
N THR A 113 4.97 10.27 -19.64
CA THR A 113 4.06 11.42 -19.61
C THR A 113 4.41 12.29 -18.42
N GLU A 114 3.78 13.46 -18.34
CA GLU A 114 3.85 14.40 -17.22
C GLU A 114 3.72 13.73 -15.84
N LEU A 115 2.88 12.68 -15.74
CA LEU A 115 2.56 11.99 -14.48
C LEU A 115 3.32 10.66 -14.37
N ILE A 116 4.23 10.54 -13.41
CA ILE A 116 5.04 9.32 -13.24
C ILE A 116 4.20 8.11 -12.83
N LEU A 117 3.04 8.36 -12.22
CA LEU A 117 2.13 7.31 -11.76
C LEU A 117 1.67 6.40 -12.91
N ILE A 118 1.57 6.90 -14.16
CA ILE A 118 1.21 6.07 -15.32
C ILE A 118 2.23 4.94 -15.53
N ALA A 119 3.52 5.25 -15.41
CA ALA A 119 4.58 4.24 -15.51
C ALA A 119 4.44 3.17 -14.42
N GLY A 120 4.18 3.59 -13.17
CA GLY A 120 3.96 2.67 -12.06
C GLY A 120 2.81 1.69 -12.29
N TYR A 121 1.68 2.17 -12.85
CA TYR A 121 0.51 1.32 -13.09
C TYR A 121 0.71 0.35 -14.26
N TRP A 122 1.39 0.77 -15.32
CA TRP A 122 1.81 -0.16 -16.37
C TRP A 122 2.84 -1.18 -15.86
N GLY A 123 3.72 -0.78 -14.94
CA GLY A 123 4.60 -1.69 -14.22
C GLY A 123 3.82 -2.72 -13.40
N LEU A 124 2.77 -2.29 -12.69
CA LEU A 124 1.86 -3.18 -11.97
C LEU A 124 1.13 -4.14 -12.92
N ALA A 125 0.60 -3.65 -14.04
CA ALA A 125 -0.02 -4.50 -15.06
C ALA A 125 0.95 -5.56 -15.59
N ALA A 126 2.18 -5.15 -15.90
CA ALA A 126 3.23 -6.05 -16.37
C ALA A 126 3.63 -7.09 -15.32
N ILE A 127 3.79 -6.71 -14.04
CA ILE A 127 4.15 -7.69 -13.00
C ILE A 127 2.99 -8.64 -12.69
N HIS A 128 1.73 -8.21 -12.79
CA HIS A 128 0.57 -9.11 -12.74
C HIS A 128 0.55 -10.08 -13.93
N ALA A 129 0.86 -9.62 -15.15
CA ALA A 129 1.01 -10.49 -16.32
C ALA A 129 2.17 -11.49 -16.15
N TYR A 130 3.32 -11.07 -15.61
CA TYR A 130 4.40 -12.00 -15.26
C TYR A 130 3.96 -13.03 -14.21
N ARG A 131 3.14 -12.61 -13.23
CA ARG A 131 2.58 -13.51 -12.23
C ARG A 131 1.69 -14.57 -12.86
N ALA A 132 0.87 -14.22 -13.84
CA ALA A 132 0.01 -15.14 -14.57
C ALA A 132 0.79 -16.05 -15.53
N TYR A 133 1.71 -15.49 -16.33
CA TYR A 133 2.23 -16.14 -17.53
C TYR A 133 3.71 -16.53 -17.49
N LYS A 134 4.49 -16.03 -16.52
CA LYS A 134 5.93 -16.29 -16.37
C LYS A 134 6.81 -15.95 -17.57
N GLN A 135 6.35 -15.08 -18.47
CA GLN A 135 7.16 -14.64 -19.62
C GLN A 135 8.11 -13.51 -19.24
N ASP A 136 9.38 -13.65 -19.57
CA ASP A 136 10.43 -12.68 -19.20
C ASP A 136 10.13 -11.26 -19.72
N PHE A 137 9.52 -11.14 -20.90
CA PHE A 137 9.06 -9.87 -21.46
C PHE A 137 8.28 -9.01 -20.45
N PHE A 138 7.33 -9.60 -19.73
CA PHE A 138 6.54 -8.89 -18.73
C PHE A 138 7.37 -8.51 -17.50
N LEU A 139 8.31 -9.36 -17.07
CA LEU A 139 9.21 -9.05 -15.97
C LEU A 139 10.12 -7.87 -16.33
N GLN A 140 10.75 -7.89 -17.51
CA GLN A 140 11.60 -6.79 -17.96
C GLN A 140 10.81 -5.49 -18.12
N THR A 141 9.57 -5.57 -18.61
CA THR A 141 8.67 -4.41 -18.69
C THR A 141 8.39 -3.82 -17.29
N ALA A 142 8.08 -4.67 -16.31
CA ALA A 142 7.85 -4.23 -14.92
C ALA A 142 9.11 -3.60 -14.30
N LYS A 143 10.29 -4.20 -14.54
CA LYS A 143 11.58 -3.64 -14.08
C LYS A 143 11.87 -2.28 -14.70
N GLY A 144 11.67 -2.14 -16.01
CA GLY A 144 11.83 -0.87 -16.71
C GLY A 144 10.90 0.20 -16.17
N ALA A 145 9.62 -0.12 -15.98
CA ALA A 145 8.66 0.79 -15.36
C ALA A 145 9.08 1.23 -13.95
N TRP A 146 9.53 0.30 -13.11
CA TRP A 146 10.01 0.60 -11.77
C TRP A 146 11.21 1.56 -11.79
N GLN A 147 12.19 1.31 -12.67
CA GLN A 147 13.37 2.17 -12.81
C GLN A 147 12.99 3.62 -13.16
N GLN A 148 11.95 3.81 -13.96
CA GLN A 148 11.46 5.15 -14.29
C GLN A 148 10.82 5.84 -13.07
N VAL A 149 9.97 5.12 -12.33
CA VAL A 149 9.38 5.68 -11.11
C VAL A 149 10.47 6.02 -10.09
N ASN A 150 11.52 5.20 -10.01
CA ASN A 150 12.64 5.39 -9.10
C ASN A 150 13.44 6.69 -9.36
N GLN A 151 13.43 7.25 -10.58
CA GLN A 151 14.04 8.57 -10.84
C GLN A 151 13.35 9.73 -10.09
N ASN A 152 12.13 9.49 -9.61
CA ASN A 152 11.30 10.43 -8.88
C ASN A 152 11.24 10.09 -7.38
N PHE A 153 11.96 9.07 -6.95
CA PHE A 153 12.09 8.66 -5.56
C PHE A 153 13.08 9.57 -4.82
N ILE A 154 12.81 9.85 -3.54
CA ILE A 154 13.71 10.57 -2.65
C ILE A 154 14.56 9.54 -1.91
N THR A 155 15.84 9.46 -2.28
CA THR A 155 16.79 8.58 -1.60
C THR A 155 17.14 9.10 -0.20
N THR A 156 17.78 8.24 0.60
CA THR A 156 18.35 8.64 1.90
C THR A 156 19.34 9.79 1.73
N ASP A 157 20.16 9.76 0.68
CA ASP A 157 21.15 10.80 0.42
C ASP A 157 20.49 12.12 -0.03
N ASP A 158 19.43 12.06 -0.85
CA ASP A 158 18.66 13.26 -1.23
C ASP A 158 18.08 13.94 0.01
N ALA A 159 17.46 13.15 0.91
CA ALA A 159 16.88 13.66 2.15
C ALA A 159 17.94 14.24 3.10
N GLN A 160 19.11 13.62 3.23
CA GLN A 160 20.21 14.14 4.06
C GLN A 160 20.77 15.45 3.52
N ASN A 161 20.93 15.55 2.21
CA ASN A 161 21.44 16.75 1.55
C ASN A 161 20.39 17.86 1.49
N GLY A 162 19.10 17.51 1.51
CA GLY A 162 17.97 18.43 1.36
C GLY A 162 17.76 18.85 -0.10
N GLN A 163 18.16 17.98 -1.04
CA GLN A 163 18.09 18.25 -2.47
C GLN A 163 17.85 16.95 -3.23
N GLN A 164 16.98 16.96 -4.24
CA GLN A 164 16.81 15.87 -5.19
C GLN A 164 17.39 16.27 -6.55
N VAL A 165 18.22 15.40 -7.14
CA VAL A 165 18.99 15.73 -8.35
C VAL A 165 18.64 14.87 -9.57
N GLU A 166 18.11 13.66 -9.37
CA GLU A 166 17.90 12.71 -10.45
C GLU A 166 16.72 13.11 -11.35
N ARG A 167 15.60 13.55 -10.76
CA ARG A 167 14.38 13.96 -11.50
C ARG A 167 14.65 15.17 -12.39
N THR A 168 15.63 15.97 -12.02
CA THR A 168 15.86 17.32 -12.57
C THR A 168 17.03 17.37 -13.55
N ALA A 169 17.43 16.23 -14.12
CA ALA A 169 18.59 16.11 -15.00
C ALA A 169 19.86 16.71 -14.37
N ASN A 170 20.09 16.39 -13.09
CA ASN A 170 21.21 16.88 -12.26
C ASN A 170 21.17 18.37 -11.90
N LYS A 171 19.98 19.00 -11.88
CA LYS A 171 19.78 20.36 -11.35
C LYS A 171 19.15 20.31 -9.96
N PRO A 172 19.88 20.57 -8.87
CA PRO A 172 19.34 20.32 -7.53
C PRO A 172 17.99 21.02 -7.27
N PHE A 173 16.97 20.22 -6.95
CA PHE A 173 15.67 20.69 -6.49
C PHE A 173 15.64 20.67 -4.95
N PRO A 174 15.48 21.80 -4.27
CA PRO A 174 15.45 21.84 -2.81
C PRO A 174 14.25 21.07 -2.25
N ILE A 175 14.51 20.21 -1.26
CA ILE A 175 13.49 19.50 -0.48
C ILE A 175 13.73 19.69 1.00
N SER A 176 12.69 19.57 1.81
CA SER A 176 12.87 19.48 3.26
C SER A 176 13.64 18.20 3.59
N ARG A 177 14.68 18.30 4.43
CA ARG A 177 15.41 17.12 4.92
C ARG A 177 14.54 16.24 5.82
N THR A 178 13.70 16.91 6.60
CA THR A 178 12.76 16.29 7.52
C THR A 178 11.43 17.02 7.48
N CYS A 179 10.33 16.29 7.61
CA CYS A 179 9.02 16.84 7.89
C CYS A 179 8.51 16.26 9.22
N ASN A 180 8.03 17.13 10.12
CA ASN A 180 7.56 16.75 11.46
C ASN A 180 8.57 15.92 12.28
N GLY A 181 9.86 16.14 12.08
CA GLY A 181 10.95 15.41 12.77
C GLY A 181 11.31 14.07 12.14
N SER A 182 10.63 13.64 11.07
CA SER A 182 10.92 12.41 10.33
C SER A 182 11.61 12.70 9.00
N THR A 183 12.46 11.78 8.55
CA THR A 183 13.12 11.88 7.23
C THR A 183 12.11 11.93 6.09
N THR A 184 12.46 12.64 5.00
CA THR A 184 11.66 12.69 3.77
C THR A 184 12.04 11.60 2.75
N ALA A 185 13.06 10.79 3.06
CA ALA A 185 13.43 9.63 2.25
C ALA A 185 12.25 8.65 2.13
N GLY A 186 12.06 8.08 0.94
CA GLY A 186 10.92 7.20 0.65
C GLY A 186 9.75 7.87 -0.07
N GLY A 187 9.74 9.20 -0.15
CA GLY A 187 8.76 9.93 -0.95
C GLY A 187 8.97 9.71 -2.46
N VAL A 188 7.88 9.77 -3.24
CA VAL A 188 7.92 9.69 -4.71
C VAL A 188 7.13 10.84 -5.30
N PHE A 189 7.80 11.69 -6.09
CA PHE A 189 7.17 12.86 -6.69
C PHE A 189 6.08 12.49 -7.69
N TRP A 190 5.02 13.31 -7.75
CA TRP A 190 3.86 13.07 -8.61
C TRP A 190 4.13 13.38 -10.09
N ILE A 191 4.76 14.52 -10.36
CA ILE A 191 4.95 15.04 -11.72
C ILE A 191 6.44 14.95 -12.09
N HIS A 192 6.74 14.20 -13.15
CA HIS A 192 8.10 14.04 -13.66
C HIS A 192 8.49 15.19 -14.59
N SER A 193 7.58 15.61 -15.49
CA SER A 193 7.86 16.67 -16.46
C SER A 193 8.02 18.06 -15.85
N ASN A 194 7.54 18.25 -14.62
CA ASN A 194 7.69 19.47 -13.84
C ASN A 194 8.67 19.23 -12.68
N PRO A 195 9.99 19.39 -12.91
CA PRO A 195 11.02 19.08 -11.91
C PRO A 195 10.98 20.00 -10.67
N VAL A 196 10.20 21.09 -10.71
CA VAL A 196 10.02 21.99 -9.56
C VAL A 196 8.72 21.75 -8.81
N ASP A 197 7.89 20.80 -9.24
CA ASP A 197 6.68 20.42 -8.52
C ASP A 197 7.03 19.70 -7.21
N PRO A 198 6.63 20.20 -6.04
CA PRO A 198 7.01 19.63 -4.74
C PRO A 198 6.05 18.53 -4.27
N LEU A 199 5.07 18.13 -5.09
CA LEU A 199 3.97 17.28 -4.64
C LEU A 199 4.36 15.80 -4.71
N ILE A 200 3.99 15.10 -3.65
CA ILE A 200 4.06 13.66 -3.49
C ILE A 200 2.63 13.19 -3.23
N THR A 201 2.18 12.12 -3.91
CA THR A 201 0.83 11.59 -3.73
C THR A 201 0.81 10.19 -3.13
N GLY A 202 -0.22 9.89 -2.34
CA GLY A 202 -0.48 8.54 -1.82
C GLY A 202 -0.62 7.50 -2.95
N GLU A 203 -1.21 7.87 -4.08
CA GLU A 203 -1.28 7.04 -5.30
C GLU A 203 0.12 6.66 -5.84
N THR A 204 1.02 7.65 -5.94
CA THR A 204 2.33 7.44 -6.54
C THR A 204 3.21 6.59 -5.63
N VAL A 205 3.25 6.94 -4.33
CA VAL A 205 4.05 6.20 -3.33
C VAL A 205 3.48 4.79 -3.13
N GLY A 206 2.16 4.67 -2.95
CA GLY A 206 1.51 3.37 -2.79
C GLY A 206 1.69 2.46 -4.01
N GLY A 207 1.53 2.99 -5.23
CA GLY A 207 1.75 2.24 -6.46
C GLY A 207 3.19 1.77 -6.61
N PHE A 208 4.16 2.62 -6.27
CA PHE A 208 5.59 2.27 -6.26
C PHE A 208 5.90 1.20 -5.21
N MET A 209 5.30 1.28 -4.03
CA MET A 209 5.41 0.25 -2.99
C MET A 209 4.90 -1.11 -3.48
N ALA A 210 3.69 -1.15 -4.05
CA ALA A 210 3.11 -2.38 -4.58
C ALA A 210 3.99 -3.01 -5.68
N LEU A 211 4.47 -2.20 -6.63
CA LEU A 211 5.36 -2.67 -7.69
C LEU A 211 6.68 -3.21 -7.14
N SER A 212 7.30 -2.48 -6.20
CA SER A 212 8.54 -2.90 -5.53
C SER A 212 8.35 -4.24 -4.80
N ALA A 213 7.25 -4.42 -4.09
CA ALA A 213 6.96 -5.65 -3.35
C ALA A 213 6.82 -6.87 -4.28
N TYR A 214 6.12 -6.71 -5.41
CA TYR A 214 6.00 -7.79 -6.39
C TYR A 214 7.31 -8.08 -7.12
N LEU A 215 8.10 -7.05 -7.44
CA LEU A 215 9.41 -7.24 -8.04
C LEU A 215 10.37 -7.95 -7.08
N LEU A 216 10.41 -7.53 -5.82
CA LEU A 216 11.12 -8.24 -4.76
C LEU A 216 10.69 -9.72 -4.67
N SER A 217 9.39 -9.99 -4.72
CA SER A 217 8.87 -11.36 -4.76
C SER A 217 9.42 -12.17 -5.94
N ALA A 218 9.53 -11.55 -7.11
CA ALA A 218 9.94 -12.19 -8.35
C ALA A 218 11.47 -12.37 -8.47
N THR A 219 12.26 -11.47 -7.88
CA THR A 219 13.71 -11.40 -8.12
C THR A 219 14.56 -11.64 -6.87
N SER A 220 14.01 -11.45 -5.67
CA SER A 220 14.77 -11.34 -4.42
C SER A 220 15.86 -10.25 -4.43
N ASP A 221 15.69 -9.23 -5.28
CA ASP A 221 16.63 -8.11 -5.40
C ASP A 221 16.38 -7.08 -4.28
N LEU A 222 17.44 -6.75 -3.55
CA LEU A 222 17.38 -5.89 -2.36
C LEU A 222 17.16 -4.42 -2.70
N ASP A 223 17.40 -3.98 -3.93
CA ASP A 223 17.10 -2.60 -4.33
C ASP A 223 15.60 -2.32 -4.20
N TYR A 224 14.75 -3.29 -4.58
CA TYR A 224 13.31 -3.20 -4.40
C TYR A 224 12.91 -3.22 -2.92
N GLU A 225 13.59 -4.02 -2.10
CA GLU A 225 13.35 -4.06 -0.65
C GLU A 225 13.70 -2.73 0.03
N ASN A 226 14.87 -2.18 -0.27
CA ASN A 226 15.35 -0.92 0.31
C ASN A 226 14.42 0.26 -0.03
N ALA A 227 14.02 0.38 -1.31
CA ALA A 227 13.10 1.44 -1.75
C ALA A 227 11.71 1.31 -1.11
N LEU A 228 11.24 0.07 -0.95
CA LEU A 228 9.96 -0.25 -0.31
C LEU A 228 9.97 0.08 1.19
N GLU A 229 11.01 -0.29 1.92
CA GLU A 229 11.14 0.01 3.36
C GLU A 229 11.19 1.52 3.64
N ALA A 230 11.94 2.26 2.81
CA ALA A 230 11.97 3.72 2.88
C ALA A 230 10.58 4.30 2.62
N SER A 231 9.88 3.83 1.58
CA SER A 231 8.53 4.28 1.24
C SER A 231 7.51 3.97 2.34
N ILE A 232 7.59 2.80 2.99
CA ILE A 232 6.75 2.44 4.14
C ILE A 232 6.99 3.43 5.28
N SER A 233 8.25 3.72 5.59
CA SER A 233 8.62 4.67 6.65
C SER A 233 8.12 6.09 6.34
N PHE A 234 8.22 6.51 5.08
CA PHE A 234 7.68 7.79 4.61
C PHE A 234 6.16 7.84 4.77
N VAL A 235 5.45 6.81 4.30
CA VAL A 235 3.99 6.74 4.42
C VAL A 235 3.56 6.83 5.87
N GLN A 236 4.17 6.04 6.76
CA GLN A 236 3.83 6.02 8.18
C GLN A 236 4.02 7.37 8.88
N SER A 237 5.10 8.08 8.55
CA SER A 237 5.47 9.34 9.21
C SER A 237 4.85 10.57 8.58
N THR A 238 4.51 10.51 7.30
CA THR A 238 4.23 11.70 6.48
C THR A 238 2.89 11.65 5.77
N LEU A 239 2.45 10.50 5.23
CA LEU A 239 1.19 10.39 4.49
C LEU A 239 0.04 9.80 5.30
N TYR A 240 0.31 9.13 6.41
CA TYR A 240 -0.72 8.57 7.28
C TYR A 240 -1.17 9.62 8.30
N ASN A 241 -2.45 9.98 8.28
CA ASN A 241 -3.01 10.95 9.23
C ASN A 241 -3.49 10.32 10.56
N GLY A 242 -3.23 9.03 10.77
CA GLY A 242 -3.75 8.25 11.90
C GLY A 242 -5.08 7.55 11.62
N THR A 243 -5.68 7.74 10.43
CA THR A 243 -6.93 7.11 10.00
C THR A 243 -6.85 6.61 8.55
N LEU A 244 -6.43 7.48 7.63
CA LEU A 244 -6.31 7.20 6.20
C LEU A 244 -4.94 7.62 5.65
N ILE A 245 -4.58 7.08 4.50
CA ILE A 245 -3.49 7.60 3.68
C ILE A 245 -3.99 8.82 2.91
N MET A 246 -3.26 9.92 3.04
CA MET A 246 -3.56 11.21 2.43
C MET A 246 -3.11 11.27 0.96
N ASP A 247 -3.76 12.14 0.19
CA ASP A 247 -3.42 12.40 -1.22
C ASP A 247 -2.12 13.23 -1.35
N LYS A 248 -2.24 14.56 -1.46
CA LYS A 248 -1.15 15.46 -1.85
C LYS A 248 -0.40 16.02 -0.66
N PHE A 249 0.86 15.63 -0.52
CA PHE A 249 1.80 16.21 0.41
C PHE A 249 2.81 17.10 -0.32
N ASN A 250 2.98 18.33 0.15
CA ASN A 250 3.99 19.25 -0.35
C ASN A 250 5.27 19.09 0.49
N ILE A 251 6.33 18.55 -0.14
CA ILE A 251 7.58 18.24 0.55
C ILE A 251 8.37 19.49 0.95
N SER A 252 8.16 20.62 0.27
CA SER A 252 8.86 21.88 0.55
C SER A 252 8.26 22.62 1.73
N SER A 253 6.94 22.57 1.91
CA SER A 253 6.25 23.20 3.05
C SER A 253 5.92 22.22 4.20
N CYS A 254 6.17 20.92 4.00
CA CYS A 254 5.81 19.85 4.94
C CYS A 254 4.33 19.87 5.34
N SER A 255 3.44 20.09 4.37
CA SER A 255 1.99 20.21 4.61
C SER A 255 1.17 19.53 3.54
N TYR A 256 -0.05 19.13 3.90
CA TYR A 256 -1.01 18.59 2.93
C TYR A 256 -1.59 19.73 2.09
N ALA A 257 -1.53 19.58 0.76
CA ALA A 257 -2.05 20.58 -0.16
C ALA A 257 -3.60 20.59 -0.16
N ASP A 258 -4.21 19.43 0.03
CA ASP A 258 -5.65 19.28 0.22
C ASP A 258 -5.92 18.16 1.25
N PRO A 259 -6.08 18.50 2.54
CA PRO A 259 -6.32 17.52 3.59
C PRO A 259 -7.75 16.95 3.56
N THR A 260 -8.62 17.44 2.67
CA THR A 260 -10.00 16.94 2.54
C THR A 260 -10.15 15.94 1.40
N ASN A 261 -9.20 15.93 0.46
CA ASN A 261 -9.19 14.97 -0.63
C ASN A 261 -8.72 13.59 -0.14
N VAL A 262 -9.67 12.68 0.04
CA VAL A 262 -9.42 11.28 0.39
C VAL A 262 -10.08 10.38 -0.65
N ALA A 263 -9.40 9.29 -0.99
CA ALA A 263 -9.89 8.28 -1.90
C ALA A 263 -9.44 6.90 -1.44
N THR A 264 -10.24 5.88 -1.73
CA THR A 264 -9.95 4.49 -1.35
C THR A 264 -8.60 4.02 -1.88
N ILE A 265 -8.24 4.46 -3.09
CA ILE A 265 -7.02 4.02 -3.77
C ILE A 265 -5.72 4.40 -3.04
N HIS A 266 -5.66 5.55 -2.36
CA HIS A 266 -4.47 5.97 -1.61
C HIS A 266 -4.11 4.94 -0.54
N SER A 267 -5.11 4.49 0.20
CA SER A 267 -4.93 3.48 1.24
C SER A 267 -4.81 2.08 0.64
N GLY A 268 -5.56 1.80 -0.43
CA GLY A 268 -5.53 0.52 -1.15
C GLY A 268 -4.14 0.14 -1.64
N LEU A 269 -3.47 1.00 -2.41
CA LEU A 269 -2.15 0.67 -2.98
C LEU A 269 -1.07 0.48 -1.90
N VAL A 270 -1.12 1.28 -0.83
CA VAL A 270 -0.26 1.08 0.35
C VAL A 270 -0.54 -0.28 0.99
N LEU A 271 -1.81 -0.62 1.23
CA LEU A 271 -2.22 -1.91 1.78
C LEU A 271 -1.75 -3.08 0.91
N GLU A 272 -1.84 -2.96 -0.41
CA GLU A 272 -1.36 -3.97 -1.35
C GLU A 272 0.17 -4.18 -1.21
N GLY A 273 0.95 -3.09 -1.23
CA GLY A 273 2.40 -3.15 -1.11
C GLY A 273 2.87 -3.78 0.21
N ILE A 274 2.32 -3.33 1.35
CA ILE A 274 2.71 -3.89 2.65
C ILE A 274 2.25 -5.36 2.81
N SER A 275 1.12 -5.74 2.20
CA SER A 275 0.62 -7.12 2.26
C SER A 275 1.52 -8.10 1.52
N VAL A 276 1.95 -7.72 0.31
CA VAL A 276 2.90 -8.52 -0.47
C VAL A 276 4.25 -8.57 0.25
N TYR A 277 4.72 -7.43 0.77
CA TYR A 277 6.02 -7.34 1.44
C TYR A 277 6.10 -8.21 2.70
N ALA A 278 5.01 -8.26 3.49
CA ALA A 278 4.91 -9.11 4.68
C ALA A 278 5.18 -10.58 4.36
N ASN A 279 4.76 -11.05 3.18
CA ASN A 279 5.01 -12.42 2.74
C ASN A 279 6.44 -12.65 2.22
N VAL A 280 7.09 -11.67 1.58
CA VAL A 280 8.34 -11.92 0.81
C VAL A 280 9.63 -11.50 1.53
N SER A 281 9.55 -10.59 2.50
CA SER A 281 10.70 -10.02 3.22
C SER A 281 11.57 -11.03 3.99
N LYS A 282 11.08 -12.27 4.21
CA LYS A 282 11.70 -13.31 5.06
C LYS A 282 12.00 -12.86 6.50
N LYS A 283 11.53 -11.68 6.91
CA LYS A 283 11.72 -11.14 8.26
C LYS A 283 10.69 -11.78 9.20
N THR A 284 11.17 -12.55 10.17
CA THR A 284 10.33 -13.22 11.19
C THR A 284 9.73 -12.26 12.22
N GLN A 285 10.14 -11.00 12.17
CA GLN A 285 9.77 -9.93 13.09
C GLN A 285 9.27 -8.72 12.30
N TRP A 286 8.38 -8.98 11.34
CA TRP A 286 7.54 -7.92 10.83
C TRP A 286 6.85 -7.25 11.99
N ASP A 287 7.03 -5.93 12.05
CA ASP A 287 6.62 -5.15 13.20
C ASP A 287 5.15 -5.51 13.51
N PRO A 288 4.82 -5.97 14.73
CA PRO A 288 3.44 -6.10 15.17
C PRO A 288 2.63 -4.85 14.82
N PHE A 289 3.29 -3.69 14.75
CA PHE A 289 2.77 -2.45 14.20
C PHE A 289 2.28 -2.55 12.75
N LEU A 290 3.02 -3.14 11.81
CA LEU A 290 2.60 -3.27 10.41
C LEU A 290 1.42 -4.23 10.26
N ALA A 291 1.42 -5.37 10.94
CA ALA A 291 0.27 -6.29 10.93
C ALA A 291 -0.98 -5.64 11.54
N THR A 292 -0.82 -4.94 12.68
CA THR A 292 -1.90 -4.19 13.33
C THR A 292 -2.35 -3.01 12.45
N SER A 293 -1.43 -2.34 11.76
CA SER A 293 -1.72 -1.23 10.86
C SER A 293 -2.45 -1.69 9.62
N THR A 294 -2.08 -2.83 9.01
CA THR A 294 -2.82 -3.41 7.88
C THR A 294 -4.26 -3.71 8.28
N GLN A 295 -4.46 -4.40 9.41
CA GLN A 295 -5.81 -4.69 9.91
C GLN A 295 -6.59 -3.41 10.18
N SER A 296 -6.00 -2.47 10.91
CA SER A 296 -6.70 -1.27 11.36
C SER A 296 -7.02 -0.35 10.20
N LEU A 297 -6.07 -0.13 9.29
CA LEU A 297 -6.28 0.66 8.08
C LEU A 297 -7.32 0.00 7.18
N THR A 298 -7.27 -1.33 6.97
CA THR A 298 -8.25 -2.05 6.16
C THR A 298 -9.66 -1.87 6.70
N ALA A 299 -9.86 -2.12 8.00
CA ALA A 299 -11.16 -1.97 8.63
C ALA A 299 -11.64 -0.51 8.62
N THR A 300 -10.73 0.45 8.82
CA THR A 300 -11.03 1.89 8.79
C THR A 300 -11.47 2.35 7.41
N VAL A 301 -10.80 1.94 6.33
CA VAL A 301 -11.17 2.32 4.97
C VAL A 301 -12.52 1.69 4.59
N ILE A 302 -12.73 0.40 4.87
CA ILE A 302 -13.99 -0.31 4.57
C ILE A 302 -15.19 0.27 5.34
N SER A 303 -14.99 0.74 6.57
CA SER A 303 -16.09 1.28 7.39
C SER A 303 -16.26 2.79 7.23
N ASN A 304 -15.47 3.45 6.38
CA ASN A 304 -15.51 4.90 6.25
C ASN A 304 -16.77 5.34 5.48
N PRO A 305 -17.65 6.17 6.06
CA PRO A 305 -18.87 6.62 5.39
C PRO A 305 -18.63 7.47 4.14
N ALA A 306 -17.42 8.00 3.94
CA ALA A 306 -17.04 8.69 2.70
C ALA A 306 -16.98 7.74 1.48
N PHE A 307 -16.75 6.44 1.71
CA PHE A 307 -16.56 5.44 0.66
C PHE A 307 -17.64 4.35 0.70
N THR A 308 -18.15 4.04 1.89
CA THR A 308 -19.04 2.89 2.09
C THR A 308 -20.35 3.33 2.72
N THR A 309 -21.43 2.97 2.06
CA THR A 309 -22.81 3.20 2.55
C THR A 309 -23.09 2.38 3.80
N SER A 310 -24.16 2.74 4.53
CA SER A 310 -24.57 2.01 5.74
C SER A 310 -24.92 0.54 5.51
N ASN A 311 -25.30 0.17 4.27
CA ASN A 311 -25.56 -1.21 3.84
C ASN A 311 -24.33 -1.89 3.22
N GLY A 312 -23.14 -1.31 3.39
CA GLY A 312 -21.87 -1.92 3.02
C GLY A 312 -21.50 -1.80 1.54
N ILE A 313 -22.28 -1.08 0.72
CA ILE A 313 -21.97 -0.85 -0.70
C ILE A 313 -20.98 0.30 -0.83
N GLU A 314 -19.90 0.07 -1.56
CA GLU A 314 -18.94 1.11 -1.94
C GLU A 314 -19.61 2.08 -2.93
N TRP A 315 -19.51 3.40 -2.69
CA TRP A 315 -20.13 4.43 -3.51
C TRP A 315 -19.17 5.52 -4.05
N GLU A 316 -17.85 5.36 -3.92
CA GLU A 316 -16.86 6.26 -4.52
C GLU A 316 -17.03 6.30 -6.04
N GLY A 317 -17.39 7.49 -6.55
CA GLY A 317 -17.65 7.69 -7.97
C GLY A 317 -19.02 7.22 -8.47
N ASP A 318 -20.00 6.97 -7.58
CA ASP A 318 -21.37 6.60 -7.96
C ASP A 318 -22.23 7.78 -8.51
N GLY A 319 -21.72 9.02 -8.47
CA GLY A 319 -22.45 10.20 -8.97
C GLY A 319 -22.47 10.33 -10.50
N PRO A 320 -23.40 11.11 -11.09
CA PRO A 320 -23.39 11.40 -12.52
C PRO A 320 -22.04 12.02 -12.94
N PRO A 321 -21.53 11.79 -14.18
CA PRO A 321 -20.23 12.30 -14.65
C PRO A 321 -20.06 13.83 -14.61
N THR A 322 -21.08 14.57 -14.18
CA THR A 322 -21.18 16.01 -14.25
C THR A 322 -21.17 16.61 -12.85
N ASN A 323 -19.98 16.99 -12.39
CA ASN A 323 -19.65 18.07 -11.43
C ASN A 323 -18.33 17.86 -10.66
N GLN A 324 -17.39 17.06 -11.20
CA GLN A 324 -16.00 17.07 -10.73
C GLN A 324 -15.15 18.13 -11.47
N THR A 325 -15.67 19.35 -11.64
CA THR A 325 -15.00 20.46 -12.36
C THR A 325 -13.82 21.07 -11.59
N GLY A 326 -13.20 20.36 -10.64
CA GLY A 326 -12.24 20.93 -9.68
C GLY A 326 -10.94 20.16 -9.43
N ALA A 327 -10.79 18.91 -9.88
CA ALA A 327 -9.53 18.16 -9.77
C ALA A 327 -9.56 16.96 -10.73
N PRO A 328 -8.42 16.54 -11.32
CA PRO A 328 -8.38 15.39 -12.20
C PRO A 328 -8.56 14.12 -11.35
N TYR A 329 -9.79 13.65 -11.17
CA TYR A 329 -10.01 12.25 -10.82
C TYR A 329 -9.68 11.42 -12.04
N THR A 330 -8.38 11.24 -12.27
CA THR A 330 -7.80 10.57 -13.46
C THR A 330 -8.21 9.08 -13.55
N LEU A 331 -8.87 8.56 -12.52
CA LEU A 331 -9.34 7.17 -12.42
C LEU A 331 -10.87 7.02 -12.45
N GLY A 332 -11.65 8.05 -12.13
CA GLY A 332 -13.11 7.91 -11.97
C GLY A 332 -13.49 6.70 -11.10
N PRO A 333 -14.50 5.91 -11.49
CA PRO A 333 -14.88 4.65 -10.83
C PRO A 333 -13.79 3.55 -10.84
N GLY A 334 -12.68 3.74 -11.55
CA GLY A 334 -11.53 2.83 -11.53
C GLY A 334 -10.80 2.78 -10.18
N ALA A 335 -10.92 3.82 -9.34
CA ALA A 335 -10.28 3.87 -8.02
C ALA A 335 -10.82 2.78 -7.08
N LYS A 336 -12.15 2.67 -6.93
CA LYS A 336 -12.78 1.59 -6.15
C LYS A 336 -12.46 0.20 -6.70
N GLY A 337 -12.37 0.04 -8.02
CA GLY A 337 -11.96 -1.24 -8.63
C GLY A 337 -10.56 -1.67 -8.20
N ILE A 338 -9.61 -0.74 -8.18
CA ILE A 338 -8.24 -0.98 -7.70
C ILE A 338 -8.23 -1.25 -6.20
N PHE A 339 -9.03 -0.52 -5.42
CA PHE A 339 -9.17 -0.79 -3.99
C PHE A 339 -9.65 -2.22 -3.72
N MET A 340 -10.61 -2.74 -4.49
CA MET A 340 -11.06 -4.14 -4.38
C MET A 340 -9.93 -5.13 -4.67
N ARG A 341 -9.09 -4.86 -5.69
CA ARG A 341 -7.87 -5.64 -5.95
C ARG A 341 -6.90 -5.58 -4.76
N SER A 342 -6.71 -4.41 -4.17
CA SER A 342 -5.82 -4.28 -3.02
C SER A 342 -6.35 -5.02 -1.79
N LEU A 343 -7.66 -5.03 -1.55
CA LEU A 343 -8.29 -5.86 -0.50
C LEU A 343 -8.11 -7.35 -0.76
N GLN A 344 -8.17 -7.78 -2.03
CA GLN A 344 -7.85 -9.16 -2.40
C GLN A 344 -6.41 -9.52 -2.03
N ALA A 345 -5.44 -8.62 -2.22
CA ALA A 345 -4.07 -8.84 -1.79
C ALA A 345 -3.96 -8.97 -0.25
N VAL A 346 -4.65 -8.11 0.51
CA VAL A 346 -4.71 -8.23 1.98
C VAL A 346 -5.28 -9.59 2.39
N TRP A 347 -6.42 -9.98 1.81
CA TRP A 347 -7.04 -11.28 2.07
C TRP A 347 -6.11 -12.44 1.75
N GLN A 348 -5.43 -12.40 0.60
CA GLN A 348 -4.53 -13.46 0.15
C GLN A 348 -3.33 -13.64 1.08
N TRP A 349 -2.70 -12.55 1.52
CA TRP A 349 -1.42 -12.60 2.21
C TRP A 349 -1.54 -12.58 3.75
N HIS A 350 -2.60 -12.00 4.30
CA HIS A 350 -2.84 -11.93 5.74
C HIS A 350 -4.00 -12.82 6.22
N GLY A 351 -4.91 -13.21 5.33
CA GLY A 351 -6.07 -14.01 5.69
C GLY A 351 -5.74 -15.36 6.34
N PRO A 352 -4.69 -16.10 5.90
CA PRO A 352 -4.31 -17.36 6.55
C PRO A 352 -3.89 -17.21 8.02
N GLN A 353 -3.40 -16.03 8.43
CA GLN A 353 -2.99 -15.74 9.80
C GLN A 353 -4.07 -14.99 10.60
N ASN A 354 -5.06 -14.40 9.93
CA ASN A 354 -6.14 -13.63 10.53
C ASN A 354 -7.48 -13.91 9.84
N THR A 355 -8.14 -14.98 10.30
CA THR A 355 -9.42 -15.42 9.73
C THR A 355 -10.55 -14.42 9.95
N ALA A 356 -10.52 -13.62 11.03
CA ALA A 356 -11.50 -12.56 11.26
C ALA A 356 -11.39 -11.47 10.18
N LEU A 357 -10.16 -11.03 9.87
CA LEU A 357 -9.91 -10.07 8.79
C LEU A 357 -10.27 -10.64 7.43
N ALA A 358 -9.93 -11.91 7.18
CA ALA A 358 -10.30 -12.59 5.93
C ALA A 358 -11.82 -12.61 5.73
N ASN A 359 -12.58 -13.02 6.75
CA ASN A 359 -14.04 -13.08 6.72
C ASN A 359 -14.66 -11.69 6.53
N TYR A 360 -14.11 -10.66 7.18
CA TYR A 360 -14.57 -9.28 7.06
C TYR A 360 -14.38 -8.74 5.62
N ILE A 361 -13.19 -8.96 5.04
CA ILE A 361 -12.89 -8.56 3.65
C ILE A 361 -13.76 -9.36 2.67
N GLU A 362 -13.90 -10.67 2.85
CA GLU A 362 -14.71 -11.51 1.98
C GLU A 362 -16.19 -11.08 2.02
N ALA A 363 -16.72 -10.80 3.20
CA ALA A 363 -18.07 -10.26 3.34
C ALA A 363 -18.23 -8.94 2.59
N TYR A 364 -17.29 -8.00 2.75
CA TYR A 364 -17.32 -6.72 2.05
C TYR A 364 -17.26 -6.89 0.51
N MET A 365 -16.40 -7.78 0.03
CA MET A 365 -16.27 -8.12 -1.39
C MET A 365 -17.58 -8.73 -1.94
N ASN A 366 -18.22 -9.60 -1.16
CA ASN A 366 -19.48 -10.24 -1.50
C ASN A 366 -20.65 -9.24 -1.59
N VAL A 367 -20.69 -8.23 -0.71
CA VAL A 367 -21.66 -7.12 -0.83
C VAL A 367 -21.52 -6.45 -2.19
N GLN A 368 -20.30 -6.10 -2.62
CA GLN A 368 -20.07 -5.46 -3.92
C GLN A 368 -20.45 -6.39 -5.08
N PHE A 369 -20.03 -7.65 -5.01
CA PHE A 369 -20.32 -8.66 -6.02
C PHE A 369 -21.83 -8.79 -6.28
N ASN A 370 -22.62 -8.80 -5.21
CA ASN A 370 -24.07 -8.90 -5.28
C ASN A 370 -24.73 -7.58 -5.70
N ALA A 371 -24.28 -6.44 -5.17
CA ALA A 371 -24.80 -5.12 -5.50
C ALA A 371 -24.62 -4.80 -6.99
N ILE A 372 -23.44 -5.07 -7.55
CA ILE A 372 -23.12 -4.85 -8.97
C ILE A 372 -24.12 -5.58 -9.87
N GLN A 373 -24.40 -6.86 -9.58
CA GLN A 373 -25.32 -7.66 -10.39
C GLN A 373 -26.78 -7.28 -10.21
N LYS A 374 -27.19 -6.90 -8.99
CA LYS A 374 -28.60 -6.62 -8.67
C LYS A 374 -29.02 -5.19 -8.97
N LEU A 375 -28.12 -4.22 -8.79
CA LEU A 375 -28.45 -2.80 -8.73
C LEU A 375 -27.83 -2.00 -9.87
N SER A 376 -26.63 -2.37 -10.35
CA SER A 376 -25.83 -1.55 -11.26
C SER A 376 -25.74 -2.09 -12.70
N GLY A 377 -26.00 -3.37 -12.90
CA GLY A 377 -25.77 -4.02 -14.18
C GLY A 377 -27.00 -4.50 -14.93
N ASP A 378 -26.74 -4.99 -16.13
CA ASP A 378 -27.58 -5.84 -16.94
C ASP A 378 -26.92 -7.23 -17.02
N PRO A 379 -27.27 -8.16 -16.11
CA PRO A 379 -26.69 -9.51 -16.08
C PRO A 379 -26.95 -10.31 -17.36
N ALA A 380 -27.95 -9.96 -18.17
CA ALA A 380 -28.23 -10.67 -19.42
C ALA A 380 -27.17 -10.35 -20.49
N ASN A 381 -26.62 -9.14 -20.46
CA ASN A 381 -25.61 -8.65 -21.39
C ASN A 381 -24.20 -8.58 -20.80
N TYR A 382 -24.03 -8.92 -19.52
CA TYR A 382 -22.74 -8.87 -18.79
C TYR A 382 -22.13 -7.47 -18.75
N THR A 383 -22.97 -6.44 -18.73
CA THR A 383 -22.56 -5.03 -18.65
C THR A 383 -22.93 -4.45 -17.29
N PHE A 384 -21.98 -3.78 -16.64
CA PHE A 384 -22.10 -3.29 -15.26
C PHE A 384 -21.73 -1.82 -15.17
N GLY A 385 -22.44 -1.09 -14.32
CA GLY A 385 -22.34 0.36 -14.21
C GLY A 385 -21.42 0.90 -13.13
N PRO A 386 -21.18 2.23 -13.16
CA PRO A 386 -20.37 2.93 -12.17
C PRO A 386 -21.01 2.95 -10.80
N ALA A 387 -22.34 3.09 -10.73
CA ALA A 387 -23.05 3.27 -9.47
C ALA A 387 -23.44 1.92 -8.87
N TRP A 388 -22.61 1.37 -7.97
CA TRP A 388 -22.90 0.07 -7.34
C TRP A 388 -24.13 0.14 -6.42
N THR A 389 -24.49 1.34 -5.98
CA THR A 389 -25.75 1.65 -5.29
C THR A 389 -26.98 1.66 -6.21
N GLY A 390 -26.79 1.57 -7.53
CA GLY A 390 -27.84 1.66 -8.56
C GLY A 390 -28.19 3.11 -8.94
N PRO A 391 -29.10 3.31 -9.91
CA PRO A 391 -29.86 2.29 -10.65
C PRO A 391 -29.03 1.58 -11.72
N ALA A 392 -29.65 0.57 -12.36
CA ALA A 392 -29.01 -0.20 -13.41
C ALA A 392 -28.58 0.69 -14.58
N TYR A 393 -27.34 0.51 -14.99
CA TYR A 393 -26.69 1.34 -15.98
C TYR A 393 -27.06 0.95 -17.41
N GLN A 394 -27.26 1.96 -18.26
CA GLN A 394 -27.92 1.80 -19.56
C GLN A 394 -26.94 1.69 -20.76
N GLN A 395 -25.67 2.06 -20.61
CA GLN A 395 -24.72 2.14 -21.74
C GLN A 395 -23.32 1.70 -21.33
N LEU A 396 -22.64 0.78 -22.00
CA LEU A 396 -21.28 0.36 -21.59
C LEU A 396 -20.30 1.54 -21.38
N ASN A 397 -19.69 1.60 -20.19
CA ASN A 397 -18.49 2.39 -19.91
C ASN A 397 -17.34 1.41 -19.61
N PRO A 398 -16.28 1.37 -20.43
CA PRO A 398 -15.22 0.39 -20.25
C PRO A 398 -14.44 0.50 -18.93
N GLY A 399 -14.29 1.70 -18.38
CA GLY A 399 -13.60 1.93 -17.10
C GLY A 399 -14.39 1.35 -15.94
N ASP A 400 -15.70 1.57 -15.95
CA ASP A 400 -16.62 1.12 -14.89
C ASP A 400 -16.81 -0.40 -14.92
N GLN A 401 -16.95 -0.94 -16.13
CA GLN A 401 -16.94 -2.39 -16.36
C GLN A 401 -15.65 -3.03 -15.83
N SER A 402 -14.49 -2.39 -16.06
CA SER A 402 -13.21 -2.87 -15.52
C SER A 402 -13.18 -2.86 -13.98
N ALA A 403 -13.82 -1.88 -13.34
CA ALA A 403 -13.95 -1.86 -11.88
C ALA A 403 -14.82 -3.02 -11.37
N ALA A 404 -15.94 -3.33 -12.03
CA ALA A 404 -16.77 -4.48 -11.70
C ALA A 404 -16.02 -5.81 -11.87
N ILE A 405 -15.21 -5.96 -12.92
CA ILE A 405 -14.44 -7.19 -13.14
C ILE A 405 -13.36 -7.36 -12.06
N ASN A 406 -12.78 -6.29 -11.49
CA ASN A 406 -11.88 -6.44 -10.33
C ASN A 406 -12.59 -7.13 -9.14
N VAL A 407 -13.86 -6.81 -8.89
CA VAL A 407 -14.68 -7.48 -7.86
C VAL A 407 -14.90 -8.95 -8.23
N PHE A 408 -15.28 -9.23 -9.48
CA PHE A 408 -15.54 -10.61 -9.93
C PHE A 408 -14.28 -11.49 -9.86
N ASN A 409 -13.14 -10.97 -10.32
CA ASN A 409 -11.84 -11.64 -10.21
C ASN A 409 -11.47 -11.91 -8.74
N SER A 410 -11.65 -10.91 -7.87
CA SER A 410 -11.38 -11.06 -6.44
C SER A 410 -12.27 -12.13 -5.81
N ALA A 411 -13.56 -12.14 -6.14
CA ALA A 411 -14.51 -13.14 -5.67
C ALA A 411 -14.21 -14.57 -6.18
N ILE A 412 -13.56 -14.73 -7.34
CA ILE A 412 -13.04 -16.03 -7.81
C ILE A 412 -11.90 -16.49 -6.90
N SER A 413 -10.96 -15.60 -6.59
CA SER A 413 -9.80 -15.92 -5.73
C SER A 413 -10.19 -16.32 -4.31
N MET A 414 -11.30 -15.76 -3.81
CA MET A 414 -11.85 -16.03 -2.47
C MET A 414 -12.76 -17.27 -2.44
N ALA A 415 -13.18 -17.79 -3.59
CA ALA A 415 -14.07 -18.94 -3.63
C ALA A 415 -13.32 -20.23 -3.23
N PRO A 416 -13.95 -21.15 -2.47
CA PRO A 416 -13.35 -22.43 -2.15
C PRO A 416 -12.90 -23.19 -3.40
N VAL A 417 -11.65 -23.66 -3.41
CA VAL A 417 -11.15 -24.55 -4.46
C VAL A 417 -11.67 -25.96 -4.20
N THR A 418 -12.29 -26.59 -5.21
CA THR A 418 -12.55 -28.03 -5.18
C THR A 418 -11.22 -28.77 -5.07
N ALA A 419 -11.15 -29.80 -4.22
CA ALA A 419 -9.93 -30.47 -3.73
C ALA A 419 -8.95 -31.07 -4.80
N ASN A 420 -9.20 -30.86 -6.09
CA ASN A 420 -8.30 -31.23 -7.19
C ASN A 420 -7.41 -30.09 -7.68
N SER A 421 -7.50 -28.89 -7.10
CA SER A 421 -6.63 -27.75 -7.45
C SER A 421 -5.51 -27.61 -6.43
N THR A 422 -4.26 -27.85 -6.86
CA THR A 422 -3.06 -27.55 -6.08
C THR A 422 -3.12 -26.11 -5.59
N SER A 423 -3.03 -25.92 -4.26
CA SER A 423 -2.93 -24.60 -3.65
C SER A 423 -1.79 -23.80 -4.28
N LEU A 424 -2.05 -22.55 -4.67
CA LEU A 424 -1.08 -21.61 -5.18
C LEU A 424 -0.08 -21.23 -4.06
N GLN A 425 0.86 -22.12 -3.73
CA GLN A 425 2.06 -21.76 -3.00
C GLN A 425 3.07 -21.18 -3.99
N TRP A 426 3.14 -19.86 -4.01
CA TRP A 426 4.20 -19.12 -4.68
C TRP A 426 5.45 -19.16 -3.79
N GLY A 427 6.48 -19.90 -4.23
CA GLY A 427 7.81 -19.91 -3.60
C GLY A 427 8.16 -21.22 -2.89
N SER A 428 8.65 -22.20 -3.66
CA SER A 428 9.72 -23.14 -3.24
C SER A 428 10.16 -23.94 -4.47
N SER A 429 11.35 -23.63 -4.98
CA SER A 429 12.09 -24.54 -5.87
C SER A 429 12.50 -25.76 -5.04
N SER A 430 11.89 -26.91 -5.30
CA SER A 430 12.35 -28.20 -4.75
C SER A 430 12.84 -29.08 -5.89
N THR A 431 14.16 -29.31 -5.92
CA THR A 431 14.82 -30.36 -6.70
C THR A 431 14.39 -31.76 -6.21
N PRO A 432 14.25 -32.77 -7.09
CA PRO A 432 13.85 -34.11 -6.67
C PRO A 432 15.05 -34.92 -6.18
N SER A 433 14.90 -35.64 -5.05
CA SER A 433 15.83 -36.65 -4.56
C SER A 433 15.04 -37.89 -4.11
N PRO A 434 15.54 -39.13 -4.31
CA PRO A 434 14.70 -40.32 -4.42
C PRO A 434 14.29 -40.97 -3.08
N SER A 435 13.29 -41.84 -3.22
CA SER A 435 12.50 -42.61 -2.24
C SER A 435 13.25 -43.68 -1.41
N PRO A 436 12.60 -44.30 -0.38
CA PRO A 436 13.14 -44.46 0.97
C PRO A 436 13.60 -45.87 1.36
N THR A 437 14.32 -45.96 2.48
CA THR A 437 14.52 -47.22 3.23
C THR A 437 14.14 -47.03 4.70
N SER A 438 13.61 -48.10 5.29
CA SER A 438 12.81 -48.30 6.51
C SER A 438 13.42 -47.98 7.89
N ASN A 439 12.58 -47.38 8.77
CA ASN A 439 12.34 -47.52 10.24
C ASN A 439 13.42 -48.12 11.20
N PRO A 440 13.49 -47.75 12.51
CA PRO A 440 12.32 -47.54 13.40
C PRO A 440 12.38 -46.42 14.48
N SER A 441 11.17 -46.10 14.97
CA SER A 441 10.72 -45.42 16.20
C SER A 441 11.72 -44.97 17.28
N SER A 442 11.72 -43.67 17.63
CA SER A 442 11.96 -43.18 19.00
C SER A 442 11.42 -41.76 19.26
N SER A 443 10.70 -41.64 20.38
CA SER A 443 10.44 -40.49 21.29
C SER A 443 10.25 -39.06 20.77
N SER A 444 9.08 -38.50 21.09
CA SER A 444 8.72 -37.07 21.03
C SER A 444 9.74 -36.16 21.74
N PRO A 445 10.13 -35.01 21.16
CA PRO A 445 10.94 -34.02 21.87
C PRO A 445 10.06 -33.09 22.70
N THR A 446 10.37 -33.00 23.99
CA THR A 446 9.82 -32.01 24.93
C THR A 446 10.30 -30.61 24.57
N SER A 447 9.38 -29.67 24.50
CA SER A 447 9.64 -28.27 24.18
C SER A 447 10.33 -27.52 25.34
N HIS A 448 11.51 -26.95 25.09
CA HIS A 448 12.31 -26.17 26.06
C HIS A 448 11.88 -24.69 26.19
N ILE A 449 10.59 -24.38 25.98
CA ILE A 449 10.04 -23.00 26.08
C ILE A 449 10.39 -22.35 27.43
N GLY A 450 10.43 -23.11 28.52
CA GLY A 450 10.74 -22.59 29.86
C GLY A 450 12.14 -21.98 30.00
N ALA A 451 13.14 -22.48 29.27
CA ALA A 451 14.52 -21.98 29.35
C ALA A 451 14.70 -20.66 28.58
N ILE A 452 13.95 -20.49 27.49
CA ILE A 452 14.03 -19.31 26.62
C ILE A 452 13.31 -18.12 27.29
N VAL A 453 12.17 -18.37 27.94
CA VAL A 453 11.42 -17.31 28.65
C VAL A 453 12.15 -16.85 29.92
N GLY A 454 12.89 -17.75 30.60
CA GLY A 454 13.68 -17.40 31.79
C GLY A 454 14.86 -16.46 31.51
N GLY A 455 15.50 -16.59 30.33
CA GLY A 455 16.64 -15.76 29.94
C GLY A 455 16.28 -14.30 29.68
N VAL A 456 15.12 -14.04 29.05
CA VAL A 456 14.69 -12.68 28.69
C VAL A 456 14.28 -11.89 29.94
N VAL A 457 13.53 -12.51 30.86
CA VAL A 457 13.11 -11.85 32.11
C VAL A 457 14.32 -11.60 33.03
N GLY A 458 15.28 -12.53 33.09
CA GLY A 458 16.53 -12.35 33.83
C GLY A 458 17.42 -11.24 33.26
N GLY A 459 17.50 -11.12 31.93
CA GLY A 459 18.29 -10.08 31.25
C GLY A 459 17.77 -8.66 31.50
N VAL A 460 16.45 -8.47 31.41
CA VAL A 460 15.82 -7.15 31.68
C VAL A 460 15.99 -6.76 33.15
N GLY A 461 15.82 -7.72 34.07
CA GLY A 461 16.09 -7.51 35.50
C GLY A 461 17.54 -7.14 35.80
N GLY A 462 18.49 -7.83 35.15
CA GLY A 462 19.93 -7.56 35.30
C GLY A 462 20.35 -6.19 34.78
N LEU A 463 19.85 -5.78 33.61
CA LEU A 463 20.14 -4.47 33.01
C LEU A 463 19.54 -3.32 33.84
N ALA A 464 18.34 -3.48 34.38
CA ALA A 464 17.74 -2.51 35.28
C ALA A 464 18.57 -2.32 36.56
N LEU A 465 19.08 -3.42 37.13
CA LEU A 465 19.93 -3.39 38.32
C LEU A 465 21.28 -2.69 38.04
N LEU A 466 21.92 -3.00 36.91
CA LEU A 466 23.17 -2.35 36.50
C LEU A 466 23.00 -0.85 36.23
N GLY A 467 21.88 -0.46 35.60
CA GLY A 467 21.52 0.94 35.40
C GLY A 467 21.35 1.71 36.72
N LEU A 468 20.70 1.10 37.71
CA LEU A 468 20.52 1.69 39.05
C LEU A 468 21.86 1.85 39.79
N ILE A 469 22.75 0.87 39.69
CA ILE A 469 24.09 0.93 40.29
C ILE A 469 24.92 2.05 39.65
N ALA A 470 24.95 2.12 38.31
CA ALA A 470 25.70 3.15 37.59
C ALA A 470 25.19 4.57 37.90
N TRP A 471 23.86 4.74 38.02
CA TRP A 471 23.26 6.01 38.40
C TRP A 471 23.64 6.43 39.83
N PHE A 472 23.63 5.49 40.78
CA PHE A 472 23.96 5.77 42.17
C PHE A 472 25.44 6.16 42.35
N LEU A 473 26.34 5.52 41.60
CA LEU A 473 27.77 5.85 41.59
C LEU A 473 28.06 7.22 40.95
N ARG A 474 27.37 7.56 39.84
CA ARG A 474 27.47 8.91 39.23
C ARG A 474 26.96 10.01 40.14
N LYS A 475 25.91 9.75 40.93
CA LYS A 475 25.38 10.75 41.87
C LYS A 475 26.37 11.05 43.00
N ARG A 476 27.22 10.08 43.36
CA ARG A 476 28.22 10.25 44.43
C ARG A 476 29.47 11.01 43.97
N SER A 477 29.77 11.05 42.67
CA SER A 477 30.95 11.76 42.15
C SER A 477 30.77 13.26 41.90
N LYS A 478 29.54 13.80 42.01
CA LYS A 478 29.27 15.24 41.86
C LYS A 478 29.37 16.06 43.16
N ALA A 479 29.85 15.47 44.26
CA ALA A 479 30.06 16.18 45.53
C ALA A 479 31.50 16.67 45.75
N SER A 480 32.37 16.65 44.73
CA SER A 480 33.76 17.10 44.85
C SER A 480 34.22 17.75 43.55
N HIS A 481 33.96 19.05 43.39
CA HIS A 481 34.86 20.04 42.78
C HIS A 481 34.09 21.32 42.48
N SER A 482 34.19 22.31 43.38
CA SER A 482 33.98 23.73 43.09
C SER A 482 34.66 24.53 44.20
N ASN A 483 35.93 24.88 44.02
CA ASN A 483 36.60 26.02 44.65
C ASN A 483 37.64 26.52 43.64
N GLU A 484 37.83 27.85 43.59
CA GLU A 484 38.68 28.65 42.68
C GLU A 484 38.12 28.83 41.24
N LEU A 485 37.96 30.03 40.66
CA LEU A 485 38.53 31.36 40.93
C LEU A 485 37.49 32.47 40.68
N ALA A 486 37.59 33.55 41.47
CA ALA A 486 37.02 34.85 41.18
C ALA A 486 38.19 35.83 40.98
N ASP A 487 38.38 36.31 39.75
CA ASP A 487 39.10 37.56 39.48
C ASP A 487 38.78 38.05 38.06
N SER A 488 38.12 39.20 37.94
CA SER A 488 38.33 40.19 36.87
C SER A 488 37.40 41.38 37.09
N GLY A 489 38.04 42.55 37.23
CA GLY A 489 37.44 43.82 37.62
C GLY A 489 36.52 44.45 36.57
N GLY A 490 35.55 45.21 37.08
CA GLY A 490 34.73 46.13 36.30
C GLY A 490 35.26 47.56 36.40
N GLU A 491 35.58 48.14 35.25
CA GLU A 491 35.65 49.59 35.04
C GLU A 491 34.61 49.98 33.98
N THR A 492 33.90 51.08 34.24
CA THR A 492 33.00 51.83 33.36
C THR A 492 33.24 53.32 33.63
N PRO A 493 32.77 54.29 32.83
CA PRO A 493 32.55 54.40 31.36
C PRO A 493 33.21 55.74 30.85
N PRO A 494 32.86 56.39 29.70
CA PRO A 494 31.59 57.12 29.57
C PRO A 494 30.99 57.30 28.14
N THR A 495 29.66 57.47 28.12
CA THR A 495 28.83 58.39 27.29
C THR A 495 29.06 58.59 25.78
N GLY A 496 27.98 58.45 25.01
CA GLY A 496 27.57 59.51 24.08
C GLY A 496 27.06 59.07 22.70
N ALA A 497 25.89 59.63 22.36
CA ALA A 497 25.34 59.87 21.02
C ALA A 497 24.31 58.88 20.42
N SER A 498 23.15 59.51 20.20
CA SER A 498 21.88 59.20 19.54
C SER A 498 21.92 59.02 18.02
N PHE A 499 20.95 58.25 17.48
CA PHE A 499 19.98 58.53 16.37
C PHE A 499 19.55 57.16 15.76
N LEU A 500 18.26 56.77 15.81
CA LEU A 500 17.25 56.88 14.71
C LEU A 500 17.73 56.22 13.40
N ASP A 501 16.99 55.39 12.66
CA ASP A 501 15.57 55.01 12.61
C ASP A 501 15.42 53.82 11.62
N ALA A 502 14.24 53.18 11.65
CA ALA A 502 13.48 52.51 10.58
C ALA A 502 14.20 51.66 9.50
N LEU A 503 13.87 50.36 9.33
CA LEU A 503 12.68 49.84 8.63
C LEU A 503 12.45 50.47 7.25
N ASP A 504 13.02 49.82 6.23
CA ASP A 504 12.28 49.25 5.08
C ASP A 504 13.01 48.01 4.58
#